data_AF-A0A7X9P139-F1
#
_entry.id   AF-A0A7X9P139-F1
#
_cell.length_a   1.000
_cell.length_b   1.000
_cell.length_c   1.000
_cell.angle_alpha   90.00
_cell.angle_beta   90.00
_cell.angle_gamma   90.00
#
_symmetry.space_group_name_H-M   'P 1'
#
loop_
_entity.id
_entity.type
_entity.pdbx_description
1 polymer ?
#
loop_
_entity_poly.entity_id
_entity_poly.type
_entity_poly.pdbx_seq_one_letter_code
_entity_poly.pdbx_strand_id
1 'polypeptide(L)'
;MFLISVLTVASCQKDDNDTIFSDENFAKSTVNFVPENQIISIASKIRFPLEGGFNTANHSSSRIKTINKEIENILKVPDQTGEVALYIINYKDSGFIIISADNRINPVRAFSLKDKFPVDTETLPNGLIGWLSESSYMIGEIRTLDKDQTETILQTWDQSEIQASIMLIDPDDGNHCEDQSTYVGPYLTTEWGQWGGYNDFSPNLGCAYTQGKAPSGCVATAMAQVMKYHEYPYNYNWEAMPNNIGSTETSILMKDIGDAVGMTWGCDGSGASMSAATSGYANVFNYKSAHLASFNHETVK
;
A
#
# COMPACT_ATOMS: atom_id res chain seq x y z
N MET A 1 -26.53 45.70 51.41
CA MET A 1 -26.56 46.64 50.28
C MET A 1 -26.49 45.80 49.02
N PHE A 2 -27.65 45.54 48.42
CA PHE A 2 -27.81 44.71 47.22
C PHE A 2 -27.20 45.41 46.01
N LEU A 3 -26.31 44.73 45.27
CA LEU A 3 -25.95 45.13 43.90
C LEU A 3 -26.66 44.18 42.94
N ILE A 4 -27.73 44.67 42.35
CA ILE A 4 -28.44 44.06 41.23
C ILE A 4 -27.66 44.46 39.97
N SER A 5 -26.98 43.51 39.33
CA SER A 5 -26.42 43.69 37.99
C SER A 5 -27.44 43.24 36.96
N VAL A 6 -28.03 44.23 36.29
CA VAL A 6 -28.82 44.07 35.06
C VAL A 6 -27.83 43.97 33.90
N LEU A 7 -27.85 42.89 33.13
CA LEU A 7 -27.31 42.90 31.77
C LEU A 7 -28.25 42.15 30.81
N THR A 8 -29.01 43.00 30.13
CA THR A 8 -29.65 42.95 28.81
C THR A 8 -29.44 41.72 27.93
N VAL A 9 -30.58 41.12 27.59
CA VAL A 9 -30.80 40.26 26.41
C VAL A 9 -30.80 41.16 25.16
N ALA A 10 -30.02 40.81 24.14
CA ALA A 10 -30.10 41.40 22.81
C ALA A 10 -30.36 40.30 21.78
N SER A 11 -31.48 40.43 21.09
CA SER A 11 -31.97 39.55 20.02
C SER A 11 -31.92 40.31 18.69
N CYS A 12 -31.39 39.63 17.67
CA CYS A 12 -31.53 39.77 16.21
C CYS A 12 -31.46 41.14 15.53
N GLN A 13 -30.47 41.31 14.65
CA GLN A 13 -30.73 41.81 13.29
C GLN A 13 -29.87 41.05 12.28
N LYS A 14 -30.53 40.74 11.16
CA LYS A 14 -30.12 39.92 10.03
C LYS A 14 -29.33 40.80 9.07
N ASP A 15 -28.08 40.45 8.78
CA ASP A 15 -27.36 40.98 7.61
C ASP A 15 -27.15 39.82 6.64
N ASP A 16 -28.00 39.85 5.61
CA ASP A 16 -27.90 39.06 4.40
C ASP A 16 -26.61 39.47 3.67
N ASN A 17 -25.60 38.61 3.73
CA ASN A 17 -24.51 38.60 2.77
C ASN A 17 -24.26 37.16 2.35
N ASP A 18 -25.29 36.60 1.71
CA ASP A 18 -25.18 35.41 0.86
C ASP A 18 -24.23 35.75 -0.29
N THR A 19 -22.95 35.55 -0.03
CA THR A 19 -22.01 35.29 -1.11
C THR A 19 -22.36 33.89 -1.58
N ILE A 20 -23.15 33.82 -2.66
CA ILE A 20 -23.41 32.59 -3.39
C ILE A 20 -22.05 32.10 -3.92
N PHE A 21 -21.33 31.33 -3.10
CA PHE A 21 -20.36 30.38 -3.62
C PHE A 21 -21.21 29.30 -4.29
N SER A 22 -21.25 29.38 -5.62
CA SER A 22 -22.01 28.50 -6.51
C SER A 22 -22.08 27.05 -6.00
N ASP A 23 -23.30 26.55 -5.79
CA ASP A 23 -23.66 25.15 -5.50
C ASP A 23 -23.05 24.13 -6.48
N GLU A 24 -22.54 24.57 -7.64
CA GLU A 24 -21.89 23.72 -8.63
C GLU A 24 -20.61 23.05 -8.12
N ASN A 25 -19.82 23.70 -7.26
CA ASN A 25 -18.59 23.10 -6.71
C ASN A 25 -18.87 22.10 -5.59
N PHE A 26 -19.95 22.28 -4.82
CA PHE A 26 -20.39 21.30 -3.83
C PHE A 26 -21.02 20.09 -4.53
N ALA A 27 -21.82 20.31 -5.58
CA ALA A 27 -22.40 19.22 -6.37
C ALA A 27 -21.34 18.39 -7.12
N LYS A 28 -20.23 18.99 -7.59
CA LYS A 28 -19.15 18.25 -8.28
C LYS A 28 -18.35 17.32 -7.38
N SER A 29 -18.17 17.65 -6.09
CA SER A 29 -17.61 16.74 -5.08
C SER A 29 -18.49 15.49 -4.90
N THR A 30 -19.82 15.60 -5.09
CA THR A 30 -20.77 14.52 -4.74
C THR A 30 -20.97 13.40 -5.76
N VAL A 31 -20.67 13.59 -7.06
CA VAL A 31 -20.95 12.55 -8.08
C VAL A 31 -19.89 11.46 -8.10
N ASN A 32 -18.63 11.84 -7.94
CA ASN A 32 -17.50 10.91 -8.04
C ASN A 32 -17.08 10.34 -6.70
N PHE A 33 -17.48 10.96 -5.59
CA PHE A 33 -17.26 10.44 -4.25
C PHE A 33 -18.06 9.13 -4.04
N VAL A 34 -17.37 8.09 -3.58
CA VAL A 34 -17.99 6.79 -3.30
C VAL A 34 -18.24 6.66 -1.79
N PRO A 35 -19.51 6.68 -1.36
CA PRO A 35 -19.86 6.59 0.06
C PRO A 35 -19.70 5.16 0.61
N GLU A 36 -19.51 5.07 1.92
CA GLU A 36 -19.23 3.82 2.64
C GLU A 36 -20.26 2.70 2.38
N ASN A 37 -21.55 3.03 2.22
CA ASN A 37 -22.58 2.04 1.92
C ASN A 37 -22.38 1.36 0.55
N GLN A 38 -21.90 2.09 -0.46
CA GLN A 38 -21.53 1.51 -1.74
C GLN A 38 -20.27 0.65 -1.61
N ILE A 39 -19.31 1.08 -0.80
CA ILE A 39 -18.08 0.34 -0.51
C ILE A 39 -18.37 -0.99 0.20
N ILE A 40 -19.29 -1.01 1.17
CA ILE A 40 -19.76 -2.23 1.83
C ILE A 40 -20.43 -3.18 0.81
N SER A 41 -21.25 -2.63 -0.10
CA SER A 41 -21.88 -3.39 -1.18
C SER A 41 -20.84 -4.02 -2.11
N ILE A 42 -19.80 -3.28 -2.48
CA ILE A 42 -18.67 -3.78 -3.27
C ILE A 42 -17.91 -4.87 -2.51
N ALA A 43 -17.44 -4.57 -1.30
CA ALA A 43 -16.57 -5.44 -0.53
C ALA A 43 -17.23 -6.77 -0.12
N SER A 44 -18.56 -6.78 0.02
CA SER A 44 -19.34 -8.00 0.30
C SER A 44 -19.57 -8.89 -0.92
N LYS A 45 -19.39 -8.36 -2.15
CA LYS A 45 -19.54 -9.11 -3.40
C LYS A 45 -18.23 -9.72 -3.91
N ILE A 46 -17.09 -9.22 -3.44
CA ILE A 46 -15.77 -9.75 -3.80
C ILE A 46 -15.63 -11.17 -3.26
N ARG A 47 -15.30 -12.10 -4.16
CA ARG A 47 -15.23 -13.53 -3.84
C ARG A 47 -13.79 -13.95 -3.62
N PHE A 48 -13.56 -14.75 -2.59
CA PHE A 48 -12.22 -15.23 -2.23
C PHE A 48 -12.09 -16.76 -2.39
N PRO A 49 -10.90 -17.28 -2.77
CA PRO A 49 -9.70 -16.53 -3.15
C PRO A 49 -9.89 -15.81 -4.50
N LEU A 50 -9.20 -14.68 -4.67
CA LEU A 50 -9.24 -13.87 -5.90
C LEU A 50 -8.60 -14.59 -7.12
N GLU A 51 -8.21 -15.85 -6.95
CA GLU A 51 -7.50 -16.70 -7.92
C GLU A 51 -8.44 -17.54 -8.80
N GLY A 52 -9.76 -17.43 -8.62
CA GLY A 52 -10.76 -18.28 -9.27
C GLY A 52 -10.91 -18.13 -10.80
N GLY A 53 -10.01 -17.41 -11.47
CA GLY A 53 -9.98 -17.21 -12.92
C GLY A 53 -8.77 -17.83 -13.64
N PHE A 54 -7.83 -18.48 -12.95
CA PHE A 54 -6.72 -19.15 -13.63
C PHE A 54 -7.22 -20.46 -14.25
N ASN A 55 -7.40 -20.46 -15.57
CA ASN A 55 -7.48 -21.69 -16.36
C ASN A 55 -6.16 -22.46 -16.21
N THR A 56 -6.03 -23.20 -15.12
CA THR A 56 -5.09 -24.32 -15.00
C THR A 56 -5.64 -25.46 -15.84
N ALA A 57 -5.51 -25.31 -17.16
CA ALA A 57 -5.61 -26.45 -18.05
C ALA A 57 -4.49 -27.42 -17.64
N ASN A 58 -4.90 -28.50 -16.96
CA ASN A 58 -4.10 -29.56 -16.33
C ASN A 58 -3.80 -29.38 -14.83
N HIS A 59 -4.83 -29.38 -13.98
CA HIS A 59 -4.89 -30.29 -12.84
C HIS A 59 -6.33 -30.41 -12.31
N SER A 60 -6.84 -31.64 -12.28
CA SER A 60 -8.02 -32.12 -11.54
C SER A 60 -8.91 -31.05 -10.88
N SER A 61 -10.05 -30.78 -11.50
CA SER A 61 -11.11 -29.87 -11.05
C SER A 61 -11.60 -30.17 -9.62
N SER A 62 -10.93 -29.59 -8.62
CA SER A 62 -11.53 -29.26 -7.34
C SER A 62 -12.25 -27.92 -7.52
N ARG A 63 -13.57 -27.89 -7.43
CA ARG A 63 -14.34 -26.63 -7.37
C ARG A 63 -13.78 -25.80 -6.22
N ILE A 64 -13.01 -24.75 -6.52
CA ILE A 64 -12.57 -23.79 -5.51
C ILE A 64 -13.85 -23.14 -4.97
N LYS A 65 -14.15 -23.41 -3.70
CA LYS A 65 -15.33 -22.85 -3.03
C LYS A 65 -15.08 -21.36 -2.81
N THR A 66 -15.67 -20.53 -3.66
CA THR A 66 -15.65 -19.08 -3.47
C THR A 66 -16.56 -18.71 -2.31
N ILE A 67 -16.06 -17.90 -1.39
CA ILE A 67 -16.82 -17.39 -0.25
C ILE A 67 -16.84 -15.86 -0.27
N ASN A 68 -17.96 -15.30 0.18
CA ASN A 68 -18.03 -13.89 0.58
C ASN A 68 -17.51 -13.81 2.01
N LYS A 69 -16.63 -12.85 2.29
CA LYS A 69 -16.10 -12.64 3.63
C LYS A 69 -16.94 -11.61 4.39
N GLU A 70 -17.17 -11.84 5.67
CA GLU A 70 -17.86 -10.88 6.54
C GLU A 70 -16.90 -9.76 6.96
N ILE A 71 -17.34 -8.51 6.85
CA ILE A 71 -16.56 -7.34 7.27
C ILE A 71 -16.44 -7.32 8.80
N GLU A 72 -15.23 -7.08 9.30
CA GLU A 72 -14.94 -6.89 10.72
C GLU A 72 -14.90 -5.41 11.09
N ASN A 73 -14.11 -4.62 10.35
CA ASN A 73 -13.97 -3.19 10.56
C ASN A 73 -13.61 -2.48 9.26
N ILE A 74 -13.85 -1.16 9.25
CA ILE A 74 -13.55 -0.25 8.15
C ILE A 74 -12.80 0.95 8.73
N LEU A 75 -11.58 1.19 8.25
CA LEU A 75 -10.84 2.42 8.48
C LEU A 75 -11.02 3.37 7.29
N LYS A 76 -11.05 4.67 7.59
CA LYS A 76 -11.13 5.74 6.59
C LYS A 76 -9.82 6.50 6.58
N VAL A 77 -9.19 6.58 5.42
CA VAL A 77 -7.97 7.38 5.21
C VAL A 77 -8.38 8.66 4.48
N PRO A 78 -8.20 9.84 5.08
CA PRO A 78 -8.51 11.11 4.42
C PRO A 78 -7.44 11.50 3.39
N ASP A 79 -7.82 12.35 2.44
CA ASP A 79 -6.89 13.14 1.63
C ASP A 79 -6.43 14.41 2.37
N GLN A 80 -5.73 15.30 1.67
CA GLN A 80 -5.26 16.58 2.19
C GLN A 80 -6.37 17.59 2.53
N THR A 81 -7.62 17.38 2.06
CA THR A 81 -8.77 18.26 2.38
C THR A 81 -9.57 17.75 3.58
N GLY A 82 -9.31 16.51 4.00
CA GLY A 82 -10.05 15.82 5.06
C GLY A 82 -11.21 14.96 4.53
N GLU A 83 -11.46 14.95 3.22
CA GLU A 83 -12.43 14.05 2.61
C GLU A 83 -11.87 12.62 2.55
N VAL A 84 -12.72 11.62 2.78
CA VAL A 84 -12.28 10.22 2.74
C VAL A 84 -11.74 9.91 1.34
N ALA A 85 -10.52 9.39 1.26
CA ALA A 85 -9.85 9.03 0.02
C ALA A 85 -9.77 7.51 -0.17
N LEU A 86 -9.58 6.76 0.92
CA LEU A 86 -9.51 5.30 0.90
C LEU A 86 -10.34 4.71 2.04
N TYR A 87 -10.88 3.52 1.79
CA TYR A 87 -11.45 2.64 2.79
C TYR A 87 -10.57 1.40 2.92
N ILE A 88 -10.07 1.12 4.12
CA ILE A 88 -9.36 -0.13 4.43
C ILE A 88 -10.33 -1.02 5.20
N ILE A 89 -10.63 -2.19 4.63
CA ILE A 89 -11.65 -3.10 5.14
C ILE A 89 -10.95 -4.38 5.58
N ASN A 90 -11.02 -4.69 6.86
CA ASN A 90 -10.64 -6.00 7.38
C ASN A 90 -11.84 -6.92 7.41
N TYR A 91 -11.59 -8.19 7.11
CA TYR A 91 -12.60 -9.24 7.21
C TYR A 91 -12.41 -10.06 8.49
N LYS A 92 -13.50 -10.61 9.05
CA LYS A 92 -13.45 -11.32 10.33
C LYS A 92 -12.47 -12.50 10.34
N ASP A 93 -12.47 -13.30 9.28
CA ASP A 93 -11.63 -14.49 9.21
C ASP A 93 -10.16 -14.13 8.94
N SER A 94 -9.90 -13.39 7.86
CA SER A 94 -8.55 -13.13 7.33
C SER A 94 -8.60 -12.12 6.19
N GLY A 95 -7.48 -11.45 5.95
CA GLY A 95 -7.32 -10.59 4.79
C GLY A 95 -7.88 -9.18 4.97
N PHE A 96 -7.48 -8.31 4.07
CA PHE A 96 -8.00 -6.96 3.94
C PHE A 96 -8.16 -6.57 2.47
N ILE A 97 -8.94 -5.51 2.23
CA ILE A 97 -8.99 -4.82 0.96
C ILE A 97 -8.96 -3.30 1.16
N ILE A 98 -8.24 -2.60 0.30
CA ILE A 98 -8.19 -1.14 0.25
C ILE A 98 -8.94 -0.68 -0.99
N ILE A 99 -10.00 0.10 -0.81
CA ILE A 99 -10.87 0.58 -1.88
C ILE A 99 -10.81 2.11 -1.96
N SER A 100 -10.74 2.66 -3.17
CA SER A 100 -10.83 4.10 -3.43
C SER A 100 -12.18 4.67 -2.98
N ALA A 101 -12.20 5.90 -2.49
CA ALA A 101 -13.41 6.67 -2.22
C ALA A 101 -13.76 7.62 -3.40
N ASP A 102 -13.15 7.43 -4.56
CA ASP A 102 -13.39 8.21 -5.77
C ASP A 102 -13.44 7.28 -6.99
N ASN A 103 -14.51 7.37 -7.77
CA ASN A 103 -14.78 6.47 -8.90
C ASN A 103 -13.95 6.78 -10.17
N ARG A 104 -13.12 7.82 -10.16
CA ARG A 104 -12.26 8.20 -11.31
C ARG A 104 -10.93 7.46 -11.36
N ILE A 105 -10.73 6.51 -10.46
CA ILE A 105 -9.57 5.61 -10.41
C ILE A 105 -10.01 4.19 -10.07
N ASN A 106 -9.21 3.16 -10.38
CA ASN A 106 -9.54 1.76 -10.08
C ASN A 106 -10.03 1.57 -8.63
N PRO A 107 -11.12 0.83 -8.40
CA PRO A 107 -11.74 0.68 -7.09
C PRO A 107 -10.80 0.02 -6.10
N VAL A 108 -10.24 -1.12 -6.44
CA VAL A 108 -9.36 -1.88 -5.55
C VAL A 108 -7.92 -1.40 -5.72
N ARG A 109 -7.36 -0.87 -4.63
CA ARG A 109 -6.01 -0.29 -4.58
C ARG A 109 -4.97 -1.28 -4.08
N ALA A 110 -5.35 -2.14 -3.15
CA ALA A 110 -4.53 -3.21 -2.60
C ALA A 110 -5.41 -4.23 -1.87
N PHE A 111 -4.90 -5.44 -1.69
CA PHE A 111 -5.57 -6.45 -0.86
C PHE A 111 -4.56 -7.43 -0.27
N SER A 112 -4.98 -8.17 0.76
CA SER A 112 -4.34 -9.40 1.22
C SER A 112 -5.39 -10.47 1.43
N LEU A 113 -5.08 -11.70 1.03
CA LEU A 113 -5.97 -12.86 1.22
C LEU A 113 -5.86 -13.46 2.63
N LYS A 114 -4.73 -13.26 3.29
CA LYS A 114 -4.31 -13.97 4.50
C LYS A 114 -4.30 -13.04 5.72
N ASP A 115 -3.48 -12.00 5.66
CA ASP A 115 -3.25 -11.14 6.82
C ASP A 115 -4.22 -9.96 6.83
N LYS A 116 -4.60 -9.54 8.03
CA LYS A 116 -5.39 -8.33 8.23
C LYS A 116 -4.49 -7.11 8.13
N PHE A 117 -5.07 -5.99 7.73
CA PHE A 117 -4.40 -4.71 7.83
C PHE A 117 -4.19 -4.38 9.32
N PRO A 118 -2.98 -3.96 9.74
CA PRO A 118 -2.71 -3.62 11.13
C PRO A 118 -3.41 -2.30 11.51
N VAL A 119 -4.56 -2.40 12.18
CA VAL A 119 -5.38 -1.25 12.59
C VAL A 119 -5.13 -0.80 14.03
N ASP A 120 -4.65 -1.71 14.88
CA ASP A 120 -4.44 -1.51 16.32
C ASP A 120 -2.95 -1.34 16.69
N THR A 121 -2.11 -0.95 15.73
CA THR A 121 -0.68 -0.78 15.95
C THR A 121 -0.34 0.69 16.16
N GLU A 122 0.44 1.00 17.20
CA GLU A 122 0.94 2.36 17.45
C GLU A 122 1.87 2.88 16.33
N THR A 123 2.47 1.96 15.56
CA THR A 123 3.37 2.30 14.46
C THR A 123 3.11 1.40 13.25
N LEU A 124 3.02 2.02 12.06
CA LEU A 124 3.01 1.34 10.78
C LEU A 124 4.39 1.42 10.13
N PRO A 125 4.78 0.46 9.28
CA PRO A 125 6.02 0.58 8.51
C PRO A 125 6.02 1.87 7.67
N ASN A 126 7.11 2.65 7.72
CA ASN A 126 7.20 3.95 7.02
C ASN A 126 6.91 3.85 5.51
N GLY A 127 7.30 2.75 4.85
CA GLY A 127 6.98 2.52 3.44
C GLY A 127 5.47 2.38 3.19
N LEU A 128 4.74 1.73 4.10
CA LEU A 128 3.28 1.62 4.02
C LEU A 128 2.60 2.97 4.26
N ILE A 129 3.10 3.76 5.22
CA ILE A 129 2.62 5.12 5.48
C ILE A 129 2.83 6.00 4.23
N GLY A 130 4.02 5.95 3.64
CA GLY A 130 4.34 6.69 2.41
C GLY A 130 3.40 6.32 1.26
N TRP A 131 3.21 5.02 1.00
CA TRP A 131 2.29 4.55 -0.03
C TRP A 131 0.83 4.98 0.21
N LEU A 132 0.35 4.91 1.46
CA LEU A 132 -1.00 5.38 1.81
C LEU A 132 -1.14 6.89 1.59
N SER A 133 -0.14 7.67 1.99
CA SER A 133 -0.14 9.13 1.82
C SER A 133 -0.10 9.54 0.35
N GLU A 134 0.74 8.89 -0.46
CA GLU A 134 0.80 9.15 -1.90
C GLU A 134 -0.51 8.76 -2.59
N SER A 135 -1.08 7.62 -2.18
CA SER A 135 -2.36 7.13 -2.72
C SER A 135 -3.52 8.06 -2.37
N SER A 136 -3.62 8.55 -1.14
CA SER A 136 -4.66 9.50 -0.76
C SER A 136 -4.45 10.87 -1.42
N TYR A 137 -3.20 11.34 -1.51
CA TYR A 137 -2.86 12.58 -2.20
C TYR A 137 -3.26 12.55 -3.68
N MET A 138 -2.97 11.46 -4.39
CA MET A 138 -3.37 11.29 -5.80
C MET A 138 -4.89 11.40 -5.99
N ILE A 139 -5.68 10.89 -5.05
CA ILE A 139 -7.14 11.00 -5.09
C ILE A 139 -7.57 12.46 -4.85
N GLY A 140 -6.95 13.15 -3.89
CA GLY A 140 -7.19 14.58 -3.67
C GLY A 140 -6.82 15.44 -4.90
N GLU A 141 -5.74 15.10 -5.61
CA GLU A 141 -5.36 15.74 -6.88
C GLU A 141 -6.40 15.50 -7.99
N ILE A 142 -6.92 14.28 -8.12
CA ILE A 142 -8.00 13.96 -9.06
C ILE A 142 -9.23 14.84 -8.81
N ARG A 143 -9.58 15.06 -7.54
CA ARG A 143 -10.67 15.95 -7.12
C ARG A 143 -10.38 17.40 -7.45
N THR A 144 -9.20 17.89 -7.06
CA THR A 144 -8.79 19.29 -7.23
C THR A 144 -8.68 19.69 -8.70
N LEU A 145 -8.13 18.79 -9.53
CA LEU A 145 -7.99 18.99 -10.97
C LEU A 145 -9.26 18.67 -11.75
N ASP A 146 -10.31 18.20 -11.06
CA ASP A 146 -11.60 17.81 -11.66
C ASP A 146 -11.42 16.92 -12.90
N LYS A 147 -10.58 15.88 -12.76
CA LYS A 147 -10.33 14.96 -13.87
C LYS A 147 -11.61 14.21 -14.23
N ASP A 148 -11.77 13.92 -15.51
CA ASP A 148 -12.86 13.08 -16.00
C ASP A 148 -12.64 11.60 -15.65
N GLN A 149 -13.73 10.87 -15.44
CA GLN A 149 -13.70 9.41 -15.41
C GLN A 149 -13.57 8.89 -16.84
N THR A 150 -12.57 8.05 -17.11
CA THR A 150 -12.46 7.39 -18.42
C THR A 150 -13.44 6.22 -18.51
N GLU A 151 -13.84 5.84 -19.73
CA GLU A 151 -14.73 4.69 -19.98
C GLU A 151 -14.15 3.39 -19.40
N THR A 152 -12.85 3.17 -19.57
CA THR A 152 -12.15 2.01 -18.99
C THR A 152 -12.28 1.98 -17.47
N ILE A 153 -12.10 3.11 -16.79
CA ILE A 153 -12.24 3.18 -15.33
C ILE A 153 -13.70 2.98 -14.91
N LEU A 154 -14.66 3.57 -15.62
CA LEU A 154 -16.08 3.40 -15.35
C LEU A 154 -16.47 1.91 -15.31
N GLN A 155 -15.96 1.11 -16.26
CA GLN A 155 -16.19 -0.33 -16.31
C GLN A 155 -15.63 -1.07 -15.10
N THR A 156 -14.48 -0.65 -14.55
CA THR A 156 -13.91 -1.28 -13.34
C THR A 156 -14.79 -1.11 -12.09
N TRP A 157 -15.68 -0.11 -12.09
CA TRP A 157 -16.62 0.14 -10.99
C TRP A 157 -17.95 -0.60 -11.12
N ASP A 158 -18.19 -1.29 -12.25
CA ASP A 158 -19.34 -2.17 -12.37
C ASP A 158 -19.18 -3.33 -11.37
N GLN A 159 -20.16 -3.50 -10.48
CA GLN A 159 -20.14 -4.54 -9.45
C GLN A 159 -20.14 -5.96 -10.02
N SER A 160 -20.57 -6.15 -11.27
CA SER A 160 -20.47 -7.44 -11.97
C SER A 160 -19.08 -7.72 -12.51
N GLU A 161 -18.31 -6.67 -12.81
CA GLU A 161 -16.94 -6.72 -13.35
C GLU A 161 -15.87 -6.50 -12.28
N ILE A 162 -16.22 -6.09 -11.07
CA ILE A 162 -15.24 -5.77 -10.02
C ILE A 162 -14.32 -6.95 -9.67
N GLN A 163 -14.82 -8.18 -9.83
CA GLN A 163 -14.01 -9.38 -9.65
C GLN A 163 -12.97 -9.54 -10.76
N ALA A 164 -13.37 -9.18 -11.99
CA ALA A 164 -12.56 -9.22 -13.19
C ALA A 164 -11.53 -8.08 -13.18
N SER A 165 -11.90 -6.88 -12.71
CA SER A 165 -10.99 -5.71 -12.63
C SER A 165 -9.90 -5.82 -11.55
N ILE A 166 -10.07 -6.72 -10.57
CA ILE A 166 -9.02 -7.06 -9.60
C ILE A 166 -7.98 -7.98 -10.24
N MET A 167 -8.41 -8.80 -11.19
CA MET A 167 -7.52 -9.62 -12.00
C MET A 167 -6.92 -8.71 -13.08
N LEU A 168 -5.62 -8.82 -13.33
CA LEU A 168 -4.96 -8.07 -14.40
C LEU A 168 -5.54 -8.56 -15.74
N ILE A 169 -6.59 -7.90 -16.22
CA ILE A 169 -7.07 -8.04 -17.59
C ILE A 169 -6.23 -7.04 -18.38
N ASP A 170 -5.34 -7.56 -19.24
CA ASP A 170 -4.65 -6.75 -20.24
C ASP A 170 -5.75 -6.02 -21.05
N PRO A 171 -5.67 -4.70 -21.28
CA PRO A 171 -6.63 -4.02 -22.14
C PRO A 171 -6.74 -4.74 -23.49
N ASP A 172 -7.97 -5.05 -23.91
CA ASP A 172 -8.29 -5.63 -25.21
C ASP A 172 -7.56 -4.86 -26.33
N ASP A 173 -6.53 -5.49 -26.91
CA ASP A 173 -5.67 -4.89 -27.95
C ASP A 173 -6.36 -4.86 -29.32
N GLY A 174 -7.64 -5.26 -29.40
CA GLY A 174 -8.43 -5.32 -30.62
C GLY A 174 -8.03 -6.50 -31.51
N ASN A 175 -7.18 -7.40 -31.03
CA ASN A 175 -6.80 -8.62 -31.71
C ASN A 175 -7.71 -9.77 -31.24
N HIS A 176 -8.15 -10.63 -32.16
CA HIS A 176 -9.05 -11.75 -31.84
C HIS A 176 -8.35 -12.92 -31.12
N CYS A 177 -7.35 -12.62 -30.28
CA CYS A 177 -6.61 -13.57 -29.48
C CYS A 177 -7.13 -13.54 -28.04
N GLU A 178 -7.27 -14.70 -27.40
CA GLU A 178 -7.50 -14.75 -25.96
C GLU A 178 -6.18 -14.47 -25.26
N ASP A 179 -6.07 -13.33 -24.58
CA ASP A 179 -4.91 -13.03 -23.74
C ASP A 179 -4.83 -14.02 -22.59
N GLN A 180 -3.66 -14.65 -22.44
CA GLN A 180 -3.36 -15.55 -21.33
C GLN A 180 -2.38 -14.85 -20.39
N SER A 181 -2.88 -14.43 -19.24
CA SER A 181 -2.04 -13.97 -18.13
C SER A 181 -1.73 -15.15 -17.21
N THR A 182 -0.45 -15.33 -16.88
CA THR A 182 -0.02 -16.30 -15.86
C THR A 182 0.49 -15.53 -14.66
N TYR A 183 -0.11 -15.75 -13.51
CA TYR A 183 0.41 -15.23 -12.25
C TYR A 183 1.63 -16.05 -11.83
N VAL A 184 2.78 -15.39 -11.64
CA VAL A 184 4.01 -16.04 -11.18
C VAL A 184 4.49 -15.34 -9.90
N GLY A 185 4.40 -16.05 -8.77
CA GLY A 185 4.81 -15.54 -7.46
C GLY A 185 3.95 -16.08 -6.31
N PRO A 186 4.20 -15.61 -5.07
CA PRO A 186 5.28 -14.70 -4.68
C PRO A 186 6.65 -15.39 -4.82
N TYR A 187 7.62 -14.67 -5.39
CA TYR A 187 9.00 -15.18 -5.55
C TYR A 187 9.77 -15.15 -4.23
N LEU A 188 9.60 -14.10 -3.45
CA LEU A 188 10.26 -13.96 -2.15
C LEU A 188 9.60 -14.90 -1.14
N THR A 189 10.41 -15.67 -0.43
CA THR A 189 9.98 -16.49 0.71
C THR A 189 10.37 -15.88 2.06
N THR A 190 11.13 -14.78 2.04
CA THR A 190 11.56 -14.05 3.23
C THR A 190 10.45 -13.15 3.75
N GLU A 191 10.39 -13.02 5.08
CA GLU A 191 9.53 -12.10 5.83
C GLU A 191 10.42 -11.23 6.72
N TRP A 192 11.43 -10.61 6.11
CA TRP A 192 12.45 -9.87 6.87
C TRP A 192 11.98 -8.48 7.29
N GLY A 193 12.38 -8.10 8.50
CA GLY A 193 12.10 -6.80 9.10
C GLY A 193 13.33 -5.89 9.14
N GLN A 194 13.22 -4.83 9.94
CA GLN A 194 14.31 -3.87 10.17
C GLN A 194 14.92 -3.94 11.58
N TRP A 195 14.31 -4.73 12.47
CA TRP A 195 14.58 -4.75 13.91
C TRP A 195 14.67 -6.19 14.42
N GLY A 196 15.47 -6.43 15.45
CA GLY A 196 15.49 -7.72 16.16
C GLY A 196 16.20 -8.81 15.36
N GLY A 197 17.49 -9.02 15.64
CA GLY A 197 18.33 -9.92 14.85
C GLY A 197 18.74 -9.31 13.51
N TYR A 198 17.86 -8.59 12.80
CA TYR A 198 18.20 -7.94 11.53
C TYR A 198 19.18 -6.76 11.69
N ASN A 199 19.20 -6.09 12.85
CA ASN A 199 19.97 -4.86 13.08
C ASN A 199 21.04 -4.97 14.17
N ASP A 200 21.39 -6.18 14.61
CA ASP A 200 22.38 -6.40 15.67
C ASP A 200 23.75 -5.77 15.36
N PHE A 201 24.14 -5.73 14.08
CA PHE A 201 25.37 -5.11 13.58
C PHE A 201 25.22 -3.66 13.12
N SER A 202 24.02 -3.08 13.18
CA SER A 202 23.80 -1.67 12.90
C SER A 202 24.53 -0.78 13.93
N PRO A 203 24.79 0.50 13.62
CA PRO A 203 25.41 1.44 14.57
C PRO A 203 24.61 1.56 15.87
N ASN A 204 25.33 1.65 16.99
CA ASN A 204 24.72 1.98 18.28
C ASN A 204 24.63 3.50 18.39
N LEU A 205 23.41 4.02 18.35
CA LEU A 205 23.10 5.45 18.48
C LEU A 205 22.46 5.78 19.84
N GLY A 206 22.40 4.81 20.76
CA GLY A 206 21.70 4.96 22.03
C GLY A 206 20.17 4.98 21.87
N CYS A 207 19.64 4.32 20.85
CA CYS A 207 18.20 4.22 20.62
C CYS A 207 17.47 3.59 21.83
N ALA A 208 16.25 4.07 22.11
CA ALA A 208 15.47 3.60 23.25
C ALA A 208 15.14 2.09 23.18
N TYR A 209 15.11 1.53 21.97
CA TYR A 209 14.79 0.13 21.70
C TYR A 209 16.00 -0.63 21.10
N THR A 210 15.90 -1.96 21.04
CA THR A 210 16.86 -2.85 20.37
C THR A 210 18.33 -2.62 20.73
N GLN A 211 18.64 -2.62 22.04
CA GLN A 211 20.03 -2.54 22.54
C GLN A 211 20.80 -1.29 22.06
N GLY A 212 20.10 -0.18 21.81
CA GLY A 212 20.71 1.08 21.36
C GLY A 212 20.97 1.17 19.86
N LYS A 213 20.67 0.11 19.10
CA LYS A 213 20.96 0.04 17.67
C LYS A 213 19.91 0.76 16.83
N ALA A 214 20.36 1.38 15.74
CA ALA A 214 19.47 1.88 14.68
C ALA A 214 18.83 0.71 13.91
N PRO A 215 17.66 0.88 13.26
CA PRO A 215 17.10 -0.13 12.36
C PRO A 215 17.98 -0.31 11.13
N SER A 216 17.90 -1.47 10.46
CA SER A 216 18.65 -1.74 9.23
C SER A 216 18.33 -0.74 8.10
N GLY A 217 17.09 -0.23 8.06
CA GLY A 217 16.59 0.67 7.02
C GLY A 217 15.84 -0.07 5.91
N CYS A 218 14.79 0.55 5.37
CA CYS A 218 13.90 -0.09 4.39
C CYS A 218 14.64 -0.46 3.09
N VAL A 219 15.60 0.36 2.66
CA VAL A 219 16.43 0.08 1.48
C VAL A 219 17.29 -1.15 1.72
N ALA A 220 17.94 -1.27 2.88
CA ALA A 220 18.77 -2.43 3.20
C ALA A 220 17.91 -3.70 3.29
N THR A 221 16.75 -3.64 3.96
CA THR A 221 15.85 -4.79 4.06
C THR A 221 15.30 -5.22 2.70
N ALA A 222 14.88 -4.28 1.86
CA ALA A 222 14.39 -4.60 0.51
C ALA A 222 15.49 -5.23 -0.35
N MET A 223 16.71 -4.66 -0.31
CA MET A 223 17.84 -5.20 -1.05
C MET A 223 18.22 -6.60 -0.58
N ALA A 224 18.29 -6.81 0.74
CA ALA A 224 18.66 -8.07 1.34
C ALA A 224 17.68 -9.20 0.95
N GLN A 225 16.37 -8.93 0.93
CA GLN A 225 15.37 -9.93 0.52
C GLN A 225 15.53 -10.34 -0.95
N VAL A 226 15.82 -9.40 -1.85
CA VAL A 226 16.11 -9.71 -3.26
C VAL A 226 17.42 -10.50 -3.39
N MET A 227 18.47 -10.12 -2.65
CA MET A 227 19.74 -10.84 -2.66
C MET A 227 19.60 -12.26 -2.12
N LYS A 228 18.77 -12.46 -1.09
CA LYS A 228 18.45 -13.78 -0.53
C LYS A 228 17.67 -14.64 -1.52
N TYR A 229 16.75 -14.07 -2.29
CA TYR A 229 16.06 -14.81 -3.34
C TYR A 229 17.03 -15.34 -4.41
N HIS A 230 18.04 -14.56 -4.77
CA HIS A 230 19.07 -14.98 -5.74
C HIS A 230 20.23 -15.77 -5.13
N GLU A 231 20.36 -15.78 -3.80
CA GLU A 231 21.51 -16.30 -3.04
C GLU A 231 22.84 -15.87 -3.66
N TYR A 232 22.94 -14.58 -3.97
CA TYR A 232 24.11 -13.96 -4.59
C TYR A 232 24.41 -12.60 -3.94
N PRO A 233 25.69 -12.27 -3.66
CA PRO A 233 26.93 -12.97 -4.06
C PRO A 233 27.30 -14.20 -3.21
N TYR A 234 28.18 -15.06 -3.75
CA TYR A 234 28.55 -16.36 -3.14
C TYR A 234 29.44 -16.28 -1.88
N ASN A 235 29.82 -15.08 -1.45
CA ASN A 235 30.63 -14.86 -0.25
C ASN A 235 29.80 -14.70 1.04
N TYR A 236 28.47 -14.82 0.95
CA TYR A 236 27.58 -14.88 2.11
C TYR A 236 27.14 -16.32 2.39
N ASN A 237 26.92 -16.64 3.67
CA ASN A 237 26.35 -17.93 4.07
C ASN A 237 24.81 -17.87 4.02
N TRP A 238 24.25 -18.02 2.81
CA TRP A 238 22.81 -17.92 2.58
C TRP A 238 22.00 -18.95 3.37
N GLU A 239 22.53 -20.17 3.58
CA GLU A 239 21.85 -21.23 4.35
C GLU A 239 21.63 -20.83 5.82
N ALA A 240 22.52 -19.99 6.37
CA ALA A 240 22.42 -19.48 7.73
C ALA A 240 21.54 -18.23 7.87
N MET A 241 20.84 -17.81 6.79
CA MET A 241 19.89 -16.71 6.80
C MET A 241 18.45 -17.24 6.72
N PRO A 242 17.79 -17.57 7.85
CA PRO A 242 16.43 -18.07 7.86
C PRO A 242 15.44 -17.04 7.34
N ASN A 243 14.35 -17.51 6.72
CA ASN A 243 13.41 -16.65 6.00
C ASN A 243 12.56 -15.75 6.91
N ASN A 244 12.33 -16.11 8.16
CA ASN A 244 11.32 -15.49 9.02
C ASN A 244 11.86 -14.88 10.33
N ILE A 245 13.17 -14.94 10.55
CA ILE A 245 13.79 -14.39 11.75
C ILE A 245 15.17 -13.80 11.44
N GLY A 246 15.54 -12.75 12.16
CA GLY A 246 16.88 -12.19 12.07
C GLY A 246 17.92 -13.16 12.63
N SER A 247 19.06 -13.24 11.95
CA SER A 247 20.22 -14.02 12.37
C SER A 247 21.48 -13.15 12.31
N THR A 248 22.59 -13.64 12.88
CA THR A 248 23.90 -12.99 12.73
C THR A 248 24.24 -12.74 11.26
N GLU A 249 24.05 -13.74 10.38
CA GLU A 249 24.36 -13.61 8.95
C GLU A 249 23.43 -12.62 8.24
N THR A 250 22.14 -12.63 8.59
CA THR A 250 21.19 -11.63 8.06
C THR A 250 21.59 -10.23 8.50
N SER A 251 22.03 -10.06 9.75
CA SER A 251 22.46 -8.75 10.26
C SER A 251 23.73 -8.24 9.59
N ILE A 252 24.69 -9.12 9.32
CA ILE A 252 25.91 -8.80 8.56
C ILE A 252 25.52 -8.31 7.17
N LEU A 253 24.68 -9.05 6.45
CA LEU A 253 24.19 -8.63 5.13
C LEU A 253 23.51 -7.25 5.17
N MET A 254 22.60 -7.04 6.14
CA MET A 254 21.89 -5.76 6.30
C MET A 254 22.85 -4.61 6.57
N LYS A 255 23.88 -4.84 7.39
CA LYS A 255 24.91 -3.84 7.71
C LYS A 255 25.78 -3.53 6.49
N ASP A 256 26.23 -4.55 5.77
CA ASP A 256 27.05 -4.41 4.56
C ASP A 256 26.29 -3.62 3.48
N ILE A 257 25.00 -3.92 3.29
CA ILE A 257 24.16 -3.14 2.38
C ILE A 257 24.03 -1.70 2.88
N GLY A 258 23.79 -1.50 4.18
CA GLY A 258 23.74 -0.17 4.78
C GLY A 258 25.00 0.66 4.49
N ASP A 259 26.18 0.06 4.58
CA ASP A 259 27.44 0.72 4.23
C ASP A 259 27.54 0.99 2.72
N ALA A 260 27.17 0.01 1.90
CA ALA A 260 27.21 0.11 0.44
C ALA A 260 26.32 1.24 -0.11
N VAL A 261 25.20 1.53 0.55
CA VAL A 261 24.26 2.59 0.14
C VAL A 261 24.48 3.92 0.86
N GLY A 262 25.51 4.02 1.71
CA GLY A 262 25.76 5.23 2.50
C GLY A 262 24.59 5.58 3.42
N MET A 263 24.05 4.58 4.12
CA MET A 263 22.85 4.69 4.94
C MET A 263 22.95 5.84 5.95
N THR A 264 21.93 6.70 5.97
CA THR A 264 21.72 7.67 7.05
C THR A 264 20.98 6.97 8.18
N TRP A 265 21.72 6.60 9.22
CA TRP A 265 21.20 5.87 10.37
C TRP A 265 20.47 6.79 11.36
N GLY A 266 19.31 6.36 11.86
CA GLY A 266 18.55 7.10 12.86
C GLY A 266 17.66 6.18 13.69
N CYS A 267 17.39 6.55 14.95
CA CYS A 267 16.58 5.70 15.84
C CYS A 267 15.12 5.58 15.39
N ASP A 268 14.59 6.63 14.76
CA ASP A 268 13.21 6.65 14.24
C ASP A 268 13.13 6.11 12.79
N GLY A 269 14.26 5.71 12.21
CA GLY A 269 14.36 5.20 10.86
C GLY A 269 15.75 5.41 10.25
N SER A 270 16.16 4.47 9.41
CA SER A 270 17.39 4.56 8.62
C SER A 270 17.02 4.62 7.13
N GLY A 271 17.63 5.56 6.39
CA GLY A 271 17.26 5.85 5.00
C GLY A 271 18.44 5.95 4.05
N ALA A 272 18.19 5.55 2.80
CA ALA A 272 19.09 5.72 1.66
C ALA A 272 18.26 5.96 0.39
N SER A 273 18.90 6.45 -0.68
CA SER A 273 18.21 6.68 -1.96
C SER A 273 18.15 5.43 -2.83
N MET A 274 17.19 5.36 -3.76
CA MET A 274 17.16 4.30 -4.78
C MET A 274 18.37 4.33 -5.73
N SER A 275 18.95 5.51 -5.97
CA SER A 275 20.19 5.64 -6.75
C SER A 275 21.39 5.02 -6.02
N ALA A 276 21.46 5.16 -4.70
CA ALA A 276 22.47 4.50 -3.88
C ALA A 276 22.25 2.98 -3.85
N ALA A 277 21.00 2.51 -3.75
CA ALA A 277 20.67 1.09 -3.86
C ALA A 277 21.14 0.47 -5.19
N THR A 278 20.85 1.14 -6.31
CA THR A 278 21.32 0.73 -7.65
C THR A 278 22.85 0.66 -7.71
N SER A 279 23.51 1.68 -7.16
CA SER A 279 24.99 1.73 -7.11
C SER A 279 25.57 0.64 -6.21
N GLY A 280 24.94 0.36 -5.07
CA GLY A 280 25.35 -0.72 -4.16
C GLY A 280 25.24 -2.08 -4.83
N TYR A 281 24.11 -2.36 -5.48
CA TYR A 281 23.95 -3.58 -6.29
C TYR A 281 25.05 -3.73 -7.34
N ALA A 282 25.25 -2.71 -8.18
CA ALA A 282 26.17 -2.80 -9.31
C ALA A 282 27.64 -2.83 -8.86
N ASN A 283 28.03 -1.92 -7.97
CA ASN A 283 29.44 -1.64 -7.68
C ASN A 283 29.99 -2.41 -6.46
N VAL A 284 29.12 -2.80 -5.52
CA VAL A 284 29.54 -3.50 -4.29
C VAL A 284 29.17 -4.97 -4.36
N PHE A 285 27.94 -5.29 -4.76
CA PHE A 285 27.44 -6.67 -4.81
C PHE A 285 27.52 -7.32 -6.20
N ASN A 286 28.08 -6.64 -7.19
CA ASN A 286 28.37 -7.15 -8.54
C ASN A 286 27.14 -7.67 -9.32
N TYR A 287 25.99 -7.02 -9.12
CA TYR A 287 24.79 -7.17 -9.97
C TYR A 287 24.93 -6.23 -11.18
N LYS A 288 25.68 -6.65 -12.20
CA LYS A 288 26.08 -5.79 -13.34
C LYS A 288 24.94 -5.23 -14.17
N SER A 289 23.77 -5.87 -14.15
CA SER A 289 22.56 -5.44 -14.87
C SER A 289 21.65 -4.55 -14.04
N ALA A 290 21.98 -4.27 -12.77
CA ALA A 290 21.18 -3.41 -11.92
C ALA A 290 21.18 -1.99 -12.49
N HIS A 291 19.98 -1.47 -12.76
CA HIS A 291 19.77 -0.11 -13.21
C HIS A 291 18.48 0.44 -12.60
N LEU A 292 18.43 1.75 -12.44
CA LEU A 292 17.22 2.44 -12.01
C LEU A 292 16.32 2.64 -13.22
N ALA A 293 15.07 2.19 -13.13
CA ALA A 293 14.06 2.39 -14.15
C ALA A 293 12.78 2.94 -13.52
N SER A 294 12.03 3.73 -14.30
CA SER A 294 10.66 4.07 -13.96
C SER A 294 9.79 2.81 -13.99
N PHE A 295 8.75 2.77 -13.17
CA PHE A 295 7.77 1.70 -13.23
C PHE A 295 7.21 1.60 -14.67
N ASN A 296 7.30 0.41 -15.26
CA ASN A 296 6.66 0.09 -16.52
C ASN A 296 5.95 -1.26 -16.38
N HIS A 297 4.62 -1.20 -16.39
CA HIS A 297 3.73 -2.36 -16.26
C HIS A 297 3.96 -3.47 -17.31
N GLU A 298 4.52 -3.15 -18.47
CA GLU A 298 4.84 -4.13 -19.52
C GLU A 298 6.11 -4.94 -19.19
N THR A 299 7.03 -4.33 -18.43
CA THR A 299 8.32 -4.93 -18.07
C THR A 299 8.32 -5.58 -16.68
N VAL A 300 7.46 -5.10 -15.79
CA VAL A 300 7.22 -5.66 -14.45
C VAL A 300 5.97 -6.53 -14.51
N LYS A 301 6.02 -7.59 -15.32
CA LYS A 301 4.99 -8.65 -15.36
C LYS A 301 5.32 -9.74 -14.35
#